data_AF-A0A194XXH4-F1
#
_entry.id   AF-A0A194XXH4-F1
#
_cell.length_a   1.000
_cell.length_b   1.000
_cell.length_c   1.000
_cell.angle_alpha   90.00
_cell.angle_beta   90.00
_cell.angle_gamma   90.00
#
_symmetry.space_group_name_H-M   'P 1'
#
loop_
_entity.id
_entity.type
_entity.pdbx_description
1 polymer ?
#
loop_
_entity_poly.entity_id
_entity_poly.type
_entity_poly.pdbx_seq_one_letter_code
_entity_poly.pdbx_strand_id
1 'polypeptide(L)'
;MSSAPKRPLVKGPLQPPQSQSKSTSYAQRPTSKNEVFITSGKEQPTPVIEFNSQATPQPFLDLTIIPKRIQAEKQHRAEQDKKTQASASSQSRH
;
A
#
# COMPACT_ATOMS: atom_id res chain seq x y z
N MET A 1 11.13 -42.57 20.00
CA MET A 1 10.71 -41.73 21.14
C MET A 1 10.02 -40.49 20.58
N SER A 2 8.68 -40.48 20.55
CA SER A 2 7.90 -39.35 20.01
C SER A 2 7.90 -38.21 21.02
N SER A 3 8.39 -37.04 20.64
CA SER A 3 8.36 -35.85 21.51
C SER A 3 6.94 -35.30 21.62
N ALA A 4 6.57 -34.84 22.82
CA ALA A 4 5.26 -34.25 23.07
C ALA A 4 5.14 -32.88 22.36
N PRO A 5 3.93 -32.50 21.89
CA PRO A 5 3.72 -31.25 21.19
C PRO A 5 3.94 -30.05 22.13
N LYS A 6 4.73 -29.06 21.66
CA LYS A 6 5.13 -27.85 22.41
C LYS A 6 3.96 -26.94 22.84
N ARG A 7 2.77 -27.14 22.28
CA ARG A 7 1.57 -26.37 22.61
C ARG A 7 0.40 -27.35 22.77
N PRO A 8 -0.22 -27.42 23.94
CA PRO A 8 -1.40 -28.26 24.13
C PRO A 8 -2.54 -27.71 23.25
N LEU A 9 -3.20 -28.59 22.49
CA LEU A 9 -4.43 -28.22 21.78
C LEU A 9 -5.50 -27.95 22.84
N VAL A 10 -5.97 -26.71 22.92
CA VAL A 10 -7.11 -26.34 23.74
C VAL A 10 -8.36 -26.88 23.05
N LYS A 11 -8.98 -27.90 23.65
CA LYS A 11 -10.27 -28.43 23.21
C LYS A 11 -11.39 -27.70 23.96
N GLY A 12 -12.29 -27.08 23.21
CA GLY A 12 -13.41 -26.31 23.76
C GLY A 12 -14.08 -25.44 22.69
N PRO A 13 -15.20 -24.78 23.02
CA PRO A 13 -15.80 -23.79 22.14
C PRO A 13 -14.80 -22.67 21.81
N LEU A 14 -14.89 -22.12 20.60
CA LEU A 14 -14.01 -21.05 20.15
C LEU A 14 -14.09 -19.87 21.13
N GLN A 15 -12.93 -19.45 21.63
CA GLN A 15 -12.84 -18.25 22.47
C GLN A 15 -12.82 -17.01 21.59
N PRO A 16 -13.45 -15.90 22.04
CA PRO A 16 -13.33 -14.63 21.35
C PRO A 16 -11.87 -14.14 21.39
N PRO A 17 -11.45 -13.36 20.39
CA PRO A 17 -10.10 -12.80 20.36
C PRO A 17 -9.85 -11.95 21.61
N GLN A 18 -8.72 -12.17 22.27
CA GLN A 18 -8.33 -11.39 23.45
C GLN A 18 -7.80 -10.01 23.02
N SER A 19 -8.30 -8.95 23.65
CA SER A 19 -7.79 -7.59 23.43
C SER A 19 -6.33 -7.50 23.89
N GLN A 20 -5.41 -7.28 22.96
CA GLN A 20 -4.01 -7.07 23.31
C GLN A 20 -3.82 -5.65 23.86
N SER A 21 -3.49 -5.53 25.15
CA SER A 21 -3.22 -4.23 25.82
C SER A 21 -1.97 -3.52 25.31
N LYS A 22 -1.13 -4.24 24.55
CA LYS A 22 0.10 -3.74 23.95
C LYS A 22 0.08 -4.04 22.46
N SER A 23 -0.92 -3.52 21.75
CA SER A 23 -0.85 -3.46 20.29
C SER A 23 0.31 -2.53 19.94
N THR A 24 1.41 -3.10 19.43
CA THR A 24 2.46 -2.31 18.78
C THR A 24 1.82 -1.67 17.57
N SER A 25 1.35 -0.43 17.73
CA SER A 25 0.73 0.31 16.65
C SER A 25 1.68 0.36 15.46
N TYR A 26 1.21 -0.06 14.29
CA TYR A 26 1.91 0.15 13.01
C TYR A 26 1.96 1.62 12.61
N ALA A 27 1.34 2.52 13.38
CA ALA A 27 1.40 3.95 13.11
C ALA A 27 2.86 4.41 13.17
N GLN A 28 3.40 4.71 11.99
CA GLN A 28 4.69 5.36 11.85
C GLN A 28 4.63 6.73 12.54
N ARG A 29 5.54 6.94 13.49
CA ARG A 29 5.63 8.26 14.14
C ARG A 29 6.09 9.29 13.12
N PRO A 30 5.62 10.55 13.23
CA PRO A 30 6.11 11.64 12.38
C PRO A 30 7.63 11.72 12.45
N THR A 31 8.23 11.77 11.27
CA THR A 31 9.67 11.77 11.04
C THR A 31 10.28 13.16 11.27
N SER A 32 9.45 14.23 11.25
CA SER A 32 9.94 15.60 11.52
C SER A 32 8.89 16.54 12.13
N LYS A 33 9.35 17.63 12.75
CA LYS A 33 8.49 18.66 13.37
C LYS A 33 7.62 19.45 12.38
N ASN A 34 8.01 19.48 11.10
CA ASN A 34 7.29 20.19 10.04
C ASN A 34 6.51 19.24 9.12
N GLU A 35 6.34 17.97 9.53
CA GLU A 35 5.53 17.02 8.76
C GLU A 35 4.05 17.41 8.87
N VAL A 36 3.58 18.11 7.84
CA VAL A 36 2.18 18.54 7.73
C VAL A 36 1.38 17.38 7.16
N PHE A 37 0.61 16.72 8.02
CA PHE A 37 -0.44 15.81 7.56
C PHE A 37 -1.59 16.65 7.01
N ILE A 38 -1.91 16.48 5.72
CA ILE A 38 -3.16 16.99 5.15
C ILE A 38 -4.26 16.09 5.73
N THR A 39 -4.75 16.41 6.92
CA THR A 39 -6.05 15.90 7.36
C THR A 39 -7.08 16.78 6.68
N SER A 40 -7.52 16.37 5.49
CA SER A 40 -8.55 17.12 4.78
C SER A 40 -9.77 17.21 5.69
N GLY A 41 -10.15 18.43 6.10
CA GLY A 41 -11.29 18.66 6.96
C GLY A 41 -12.54 18.00 6.37
N LYS A 42 -13.21 17.18 7.17
CA LYS A 42 -14.35 16.31 6.77
C LYS A 42 -13.98 15.29 5.68
N GLU A 43 -12.90 14.56 5.87
CA GLU A 43 -12.62 13.37 5.08
C GLU A 43 -13.68 12.30 5.35
N GLN A 44 -14.46 11.97 4.33
CA GLN A 44 -15.18 10.69 4.29
C GLN A 44 -14.17 9.59 4.60
N PRO A 45 -14.49 8.60 5.45
CA PRO A 45 -13.56 7.54 5.77
C PRO A 45 -13.06 6.91 4.48
N THR A 46 -11.76 6.99 4.21
CA THR A 46 -11.13 6.33 3.07
C THR A 46 -11.51 4.85 3.17
N PRO A 47 -12.29 4.30 2.22
CA PRO A 47 -12.79 2.95 2.37
C PRO A 47 -11.60 2.00 2.41
N VAL A 48 -11.50 1.24 3.50
CA VAL A 48 -10.53 0.15 3.59
C VAL A 48 -10.99 -0.91 2.60
N ILE A 49 -10.32 -0.99 1.46
CA ILE A 49 -10.60 -2.00 0.44
C ILE A 49 -9.85 -3.26 0.87
N GLU A 50 -10.54 -4.15 1.58
CA GLU A 50 -10.01 -5.48 1.87
C GLU A 50 -9.94 -6.29 0.58
N PHE A 51 -8.73 -6.76 0.23
CA PHE A 51 -8.53 -7.58 -0.95
C PHE A 51 -9.07 -8.99 -0.70
N ASN A 52 -10.21 -9.31 -1.31
CA ASN A 52 -10.82 -10.63 -1.24
C ASN A 52 -10.50 -11.41 -2.53
N SER A 53 -9.67 -12.47 -2.42
CA SER A 53 -9.29 -13.32 -3.56
C SER A 53 -10.43 -14.17 -4.11
N GLN A 54 -11.52 -14.33 -3.36
CA GLN A 54 -12.73 -15.03 -3.77
C GLN A 54 -13.80 -14.08 -4.35
N ALA A 55 -13.58 -12.75 -4.29
CA ALA A 55 -14.51 -11.80 -4.86
C ALA A 55 -14.39 -11.77 -6.40
N THR A 56 -15.53 -11.78 -7.08
CA THR A 56 -15.57 -11.62 -8.54
C THR A 56 -15.05 -10.23 -8.91
N PRO A 57 -14.00 -10.12 -9.75
CA PRO A 57 -13.47 -8.82 -10.14
C PRO A 57 -14.54 -8.03 -10.89
N GLN A 58 -14.77 -6.78 -10.47
CA GLN A 58 -15.68 -5.91 -11.20
C GLN A 58 -15.07 -5.54 -12.55
N PRO A 59 -15.86 -5.60 -13.65
CA PRO A 59 -15.41 -5.10 -14.93
C PRO A 59 -15.17 -3.59 -14.84
N PHE A 60 -14.25 -3.09 -15.66
CA PHE A 60 -14.05 -1.65 -15.75
C PHE A 60 -15.34 -0.98 -16.26
N LEU A 61 -15.82 0.02 -15.51
CA LEU A 61 -17.00 0.80 -15.89
C LEU A 61 -16.77 1.61 -17.18
N ASP A 62 -15.51 1.93 -17.51
CA ASP A 62 -15.10 2.65 -18.73
C ASP A 62 -14.08 1.80 -19.51
N LEU A 63 -14.45 1.39 -20.72
CA LEU A 63 -13.59 0.61 -21.63
C LEU A 63 -12.34 1.39 -22.09
N THR A 64 -12.35 2.71 -21.98
CA THR A 64 -11.22 3.57 -22.38
C THR A 64 -10.11 3.68 -21.33
N ILE A 65 -10.33 3.11 -20.13
CA ILE A 65 -9.35 3.18 -19.02
C ILE A 65 -8.00 2.56 -19.40
N ILE A 66 -8.00 1.47 -20.18
CA ILE A 66 -6.79 0.77 -20.60
C ILE A 66 -6.01 1.62 -21.62
N PRO A 67 -6.60 2.09 -22.73
CA PRO A 67 -5.93 3.02 -23.65
C PRO A 67 -5.34 4.25 -22.95
N LYS A 68 -6.09 4.88 -22.03
CA LYS A 68 -5.63 6.07 -21.29
C LYS A 68 -4.39 5.78 -20.45
N ARG A 69 -4.37 4.65 -19.73
CA ARG A 69 -3.21 4.23 -18.93
C ARG A 69 -1.98 3.95 -19.79
N ILE A 70 -2.16 3.32 -20.96
CA ILE A 70 -1.06 3.08 -21.90
C ILE A 70 -0.45 4.40 -22.39
N GLN A 71 -1.29 5.40 -22.70
CA GLN A 71 -0.81 6.71 -23.13
C GLN A 71 -0.09 7.47 -22.01
N ALA A 72 -0.63 7.43 -20.78
CA ALA A 72 -0.01 8.05 -19.62
C ALA A 72 1.37 7.43 -19.29
N GLU A 73 1.50 6.11 -19.35
CA GLU A 73 2.77 5.39 -19.17
C GLU A 73 3.82 5.85 -20.20
N LYS A 74 3.43 5.98 -21.47
CA LYS A 74 4.33 6.48 -22.54
C LYS A 74 4.80 7.90 -22.28
N GLN A 75 3.90 8.79 -21.86
CA GLN A 75 4.24 10.17 -21.54
C GLN A 75 5.19 10.24 -20.34
N HIS A 76 4.89 9.49 -19.28
CA HIS A 76 5.73 9.42 -18.09
C HIS A 76 7.15 8.93 -18.43
N ARG A 77 7.29 7.88 -19.24
CA ARG A 77 8.61 7.41 -19.70
C ARG A 77 9.37 8.46 -20.50
N ALA A 78 8.71 9.14 -21.44
CA ALA A 78 9.33 10.19 -22.23
C ALA A 78 9.82 11.38 -21.37
N GLU A 79 9.09 11.72 -20.30
CA GLU A 79 9.52 12.73 -19.33
C GLU A 79 10.73 12.28 -18.51
N GLN A 80 10.77 11.01 -18.11
CA GLN A 80 11.91 10.45 -17.40
C GLN A 80 13.16 10.47 -18.28
N ASP A 81 13.06 10.04 -19.55
CA ASP A 81 14.18 10.02 -20.50
C ASP A 81 14.76 11.43 -20.74
N LYS A 82 13.90 12.45 -20.83
CA LYS A 82 14.33 13.85 -20.93
C LYS A 82 15.09 14.30 -19.68
N LYS A 83 14.64 13.90 -18.49
CA LYS A 83 15.31 14.24 -17.23
C LYS A 83 16.69 13.57 -17.13
N THR A 84 16.80 12.30 -17.50
CA THR A 84 18.10 11.59 -17.51
C THR A 84 19.07 12.16 -18.54
N GLN A 85 18.60 12.53 -19.74
CA GLN A 85 19.46 13.19 -20.74
C GLN A 85 19.95 14.57 -20.27
N ALA A 86 19.09 15.38 -19.64
CA ALA A 86 19.49 16.69 -19.11
C ALA A 86 20.53 16.58 -17.98
N SER A 87 20.41 15.56 -17.11
CA SER A 87 21.44 15.30 -16.09
C SER A 87 22.75 14.76 -16.67
N ALA A 88 22.71 13.96 -17.74
CA ALA A 88 23.90 13.41 -18.39
C ALA A 88 24.68 14.46 -19.20
N SER A 89 23.99 15.38 -19.88
CA SER A 89 24.65 16.48 -20.63
C SER A 89 25.36 17.50 -19.74
N SER A 90 25.05 17.51 -18.44
CA SER A 90 25.62 18.45 -17.47
C SER A 90 26.95 17.97 -16.87
N GLN A 91 27.27 16.67 -16.95
CA GLN A 91 28.53 16.09 -16.45
C GLN A 91 29.67 16.03 -17.47
N SER A 92 29.41 16.31 -18.75
CA SER A 92 30.41 16.27 -19.84
C SER A 92 31.17 17.59 -20.07
N ARG A 93 30.96 18.60 -19.22
CA ARG A 93 31.67 19.89 -19.28
C ARG A 93 32.45 20.13 -17.99
N HIS A 94 33.52 19.38 -17.77
CA HIS A 94 34.62 19.74 -16.85
C HIS A 94 35.94 19.22 -17.42
#